data_AF-A0A6M4P8J9-F1
#
_entry.id   AF-A0A6M4P8J9-F1
#
_cell.length_a   1.000
_cell.length_b   1.000
_cell.length_c   1.000
_cell.angle_alpha   90.00
_cell.angle_beta   90.00
_cell.angle_gamma   90.00
#
_symmetry.space_group_name_H-M   'P 1'
#
loop_
_entity.id
_entity.type
_entity.pdbx_description
1 polymer ?
#
loop_
_entity_poly.entity_id
_entity_poly.type
_entity_poly.pdbx_seq_one_letter_code
_entity_poly.pdbx_strand_id
1 'polypeptide(L)'
;MRSLLLTTMCLTGSLALVACSNHRADTTDNNKQPTIEMPVASAAFTAFGNKGKSWRTVVEGNKLSIEADFLNPTTVMVVGSGSANIEGVEYASTVNGQPIILNIRKNICIDDNGYQNEFTATLSYADKTYQGCAVTGAIETALT
;
A
#
# COMPACT_ATOMS: atom_id res chain seq x y z
N MET A 1 57.39 60.83 -19.52
CA MET A 1 57.21 62.15 -18.91
C MET A 1 55.83 62.20 -18.25
N ARG A 2 55.81 62.70 -17.01
CA ARG A 2 54.73 63.45 -16.32
C ARG A 2 53.25 63.06 -16.48
N SER A 3 52.69 62.76 -15.30
CA SER A 3 51.31 62.83 -14.84
C SER A 3 50.53 64.11 -15.20
N LEU A 4 49.20 64.00 -15.35
CA LEU A 4 48.13 64.93 -14.91
C LEU A 4 46.76 64.33 -15.31
N LEU A 5 45.97 63.70 -14.44
CA LEU A 5 45.01 64.23 -13.41
C LEU A 5 43.82 65.06 -13.96
N LEU A 6 42.65 64.72 -13.38
CA LEU A 6 41.35 65.43 -13.29
C LEU A 6 40.23 65.01 -14.26
N THR A 7 38.97 64.77 -13.87
CA THR A 7 38.25 64.38 -12.63
C THR A 7 36.76 64.22 -13.02
N THR A 8 36.09 63.20 -12.49
CA THR A 8 34.66 63.11 -12.08
C THR A 8 33.53 63.60 -12.98
N MET A 9 32.54 62.72 -13.24
CA MET A 9 31.23 62.79 -12.57
C MET A 9 30.52 61.43 -12.62
N CYS A 10 29.95 61.04 -11.48
CA CYS A 10 29.29 59.77 -11.20
C CYS A 10 27.96 59.63 -11.96
N LEU A 11 27.50 58.40 -12.19
CA LEU A 11 26.18 57.99 -11.69
C LEU A 11 26.13 56.46 -11.52
N THR A 12 25.90 56.08 -10.28
CA THR A 12 25.65 54.73 -9.78
C THR A 12 24.37 54.14 -10.38
N GLY A 13 24.44 52.88 -10.78
CA GLY A 13 23.30 52.08 -11.20
C GLY A 13 23.66 50.60 -11.21
N SER A 14 23.92 50.07 -10.02
CA SER A 14 24.17 48.64 -9.79
C SER A 14 22.97 47.81 -10.22
N LEU A 15 23.20 46.73 -10.97
CA LEU A 15 22.51 45.45 -10.82
C LEU A 15 23.42 44.38 -11.43
N ALA A 16 24.09 43.66 -10.55
CA ALA A 16 24.99 42.56 -10.88
C ALA A 16 24.19 41.38 -11.46
N LEU A 17 24.51 40.96 -12.67
CA LEU A 17 24.11 39.65 -13.18
C LEU A 17 25.19 38.64 -12.79
N VAL A 18 24.88 37.97 -11.67
CA VAL A 18 25.10 36.55 -11.34
C VAL A 18 26.28 35.85 -12.01
N ALA A 19 27.24 35.47 -11.17
CA ALA A 19 28.38 34.63 -11.48
C ALA A 19 27.98 33.25 -12.07
N CYS A 20 28.71 32.84 -13.10
CA CYS A 20 28.73 31.46 -13.58
C CYS A 20 29.37 30.56 -12.52
N SER A 21 28.56 29.72 -11.87
CA SER A 21 29.05 28.63 -11.02
C SER A 21 28.92 27.31 -11.76
N ASN A 22 30.08 26.76 -12.13
CA ASN A 22 30.28 25.41 -12.66
C ASN A 22 29.35 24.38 -12.01
N HIS A 23 28.34 23.91 -12.74
CA HIS A 23 27.63 22.68 -12.38
C HIS A 23 28.27 21.51 -13.12
N ARG A 24 29.03 20.73 -12.34
CA ARG A 24 29.32 19.33 -12.65
C ARG A 24 27.99 18.63 -12.89
N ALA A 25 27.90 17.90 -14.01
CA ALA A 25 26.80 17.00 -14.27
C ALA A 25 26.91 15.83 -13.28
N ASP A 26 26.13 15.90 -12.21
CA ASP A 26 25.80 14.77 -11.37
C ASP A 26 24.58 14.11 -12.00
N THR A 27 24.81 13.04 -12.78
CA THR A 27 23.73 12.21 -13.33
C THR A 27 23.04 11.50 -12.19
N THR A 28 22.06 12.17 -11.59
CA THR A 28 21.07 11.54 -10.72
C THR A 28 20.15 10.70 -11.61
N ASP A 29 20.27 9.38 -11.50
CA ASP A 29 19.36 8.41 -12.06
C ASP A 29 17.96 8.59 -11.44
N ASN A 30 17.10 9.31 -12.15
CA ASN A 30 15.73 9.62 -11.74
C ASN A 30 14.71 8.58 -12.24
N ASN A 31 15.10 7.33 -12.50
CA ASN A 31 14.17 6.28 -12.93
C ASN A 31 13.57 5.42 -11.81
N LYS A 32 13.74 5.79 -10.53
CA LYS A 32 12.89 5.21 -9.48
C LYS A 32 11.62 6.06 -9.36
N GLN A 33 10.64 5.75 -10.21
CA GLN A 33 9.26 6.20 -9.99
C GLN A 33 8.92 5.97 -8.51
N PRO A 34 8.46 6.98 -7.77
CA PRO A 34 7.88 6.76 -6.46
C PRO A 34 6.69 5.83 -6.71
N THR A 35 6.77 4.58 -6.25
CA THR A 35 5.59 3.76 -6.08
C THR A 35 4.74 4.51 -5.06
N ILE A 36 3.82 5.33 -5.53
CA ILE A 36 2.83 5.96 -4.67
C ILE A 36 1.99 4.79 -4.18
N GLU A 37 2.26 4.36 -2.94
CA GLU A 37 1.38 3.47 -2.19
C GLU A 37 0.03 4.17 -2.10
N MET A 38 -0.86 3.81 -3.01
CA MET A 38 -2.19 4.38 -3.06
C MET A 38 -2.90 3.99 -1.76
N PRO A 39 -3.59 4.93 -1.08
CA PRO A 39 -4.33 4.58 0.12
C PRO A 39 -5.28 3.45 -0.23
N VAL A 40 -5.15 2.36 0.53
CA VAL A 40 -6.05 1.22 0.52
C VAL A 40 -7.48 1.73 0.41
N ALA A 41 -8.22 1.23 -0.59
CA ALA A 41 -9.65 1.51 -0.69
C ALA A 41 -10.26 1.34 0.72
N SER A 42 -10.91 2.37 1.24
CA SER A 42 -11.42 2.47 2.62
C SER A 42 -12.50 1.45 3.00
N ALA A 43 -12.69 0.41 2.18
CA ALA A 43 -13.66 -0.63 2.37
C ALA A 43 -13.16 -1.65 3.39
N ALA A 44 -13.98 -1.88 4.41
CA ALA A 44 -13.77 -2.97 5.34
C ALA A 44 -14.28 -4.28 4.74
N PHE A 45 -13.66 -5.40 5.11
CA PHE A 45 -14.05 -6.74 4.65
C PHE A 45 -13.91 -7.75 5.79
N THR A 46 -14.77 -8.76 5.78
CA THR A 46 -14.57 -10.00 6.53
C THR A 46 -14.42 -11.13 5.53
N ALA A 47 -13.29 -11.83 5.58
CA ALA A 47 -13.01 -13.01 4.76
C ALA A 47 -12.80 -14.24 5.64
N PHE A 48 -13.29 -15.40 5.20
CA PHE A 48 -13.31 -16.61 6.02
C PHE A 48 -13.31 -17.87 5.15
N GLY A 49 -12.81 -18.96 5.72
CA GLY A 49 -12.88 -20.28 5.10
C GLY A 49 -12.58 -21.39 6.10
N ASN A 50 -13.06 -22.59 5.77
CA ASN A 50 -13.03 -23.75 6.67
C ASN A 50 -12.66 -25.06 5.97
N LYS A 51 -12.30 -25.01 4.68
CA LYS A 51 -11.82 -26.18 3.94
C LYS A 51 -10.42 -26.58 4.41
N GLY A 52 -10.34 -27.65 5.20
CA GLY A 52 -9.10 -28.25 5.71
C GLY A 52 -8.50 -27.56 6.94
N LYS A 53 -8.55 -26.22 7.00
CA LYS A 53 -8.22 -25.40 8.17
C LYS A 53 -9.20 -24.25 8.28
N SER A 54 -9.71 -23.98 9.49
CA SER A 54 -10.54 -22.82 9.77
C SER A 54 -9.67 -21.56 9.84
N TRP A 55 -10.15 -20.50 9.21
CA TRP A 55 -9.55 -19.18 9.26
C TRP A 55 -10.60 -18.09 9.03
N ARG A 56 -10.33 -16.94 9.63
CA ARG A 56 -11.09 -15.71 9.47
C ARG A 56 -10.13 -14.53 9.50
N THR A 57 -10.43 -13.54 8.69
CA THR A 57 -9.72 -12.27 8.67
C THR A 57 -10.71 -11.11 8.63
N VAL A 58 -10.34 -10.02 9.29
CA VAL A 58 -11.07 -8.76 9.25
C VAL A 58 -10.11 -7.67 8.79
N VAL A 59 -10.50 -6.99 7.72
CA VAL A 59 -9.82 -5.78 7.26
C VAL A 59 -10.64 -4.57 7.67
N GLU A 60 -10.00 -3.66 8.41
CA GLU A 60 -10.56 -2.36 8.74
C GLU A 60 -9.47 -1.28 8.61
N GLY A 61 -9.66 -0.33 7.70
CA GLY A 61 -8.64 0.63 7.33
C GLY A 61 -7.39 -0.08 6.76
N ASN A 62 -6.26 0.05 7.45
CA ASN A 62 -5.00 -0.60 7.09
C ASN A 62 -4.60 -1.72 8.06
N LYS A 63 -5.54 -2.22 8.85
CA LYS A 63 -5.33 -3.33 9.78
C LYS A 63 -5.96 -4.59 9.22
N LEU A 64 -5.23 -5.70 9.31
CA LEU A 64 -5.69 -7.05 9.03
C LEU A 64 -5.58 -7.86 10.32
N SER A 65 -6.72 -8.16 10.92
CA SER A 65 -6.83 -9.10 12.04
C SER A 65 -7.05 -10.51 11.51
N ILE A 66 -6.35 -11.50 12.04
CA ILE A 66 -6.34 -12.88 11.58
C ILE A 66 -6.57 -13.81 12.77
N GLU A 67 -7.54 -14.71 12.61
CA GLU A 67 -7.81 -15.83 13.50
C GLU A 67 -7.75 -17.10 12.65
N ALA A 68 -6.83 -18.02 12.93
CA ALA A 68 -6.68 -19.21 12.09
C ALA A 68 -6.13 -20.40 12.88
N ASP A 69 -6.49 -21.63 12.50
CA ASP A 69 -6.02 -22.85 13.16
C ASP A 69 -4.50 -23.08 13.07
N PHE A 70 -3.82 -22.35 12.18
CA PHE A 70 -2.39 -22.46 11.89
C PHE A 70 -1.58 -21.25 12.35
N LEU A 71 -2.22 -20.29 13.02
CA LEU A 71 -1.57 -19.07 13.48
C LEU A 71 -2.26 -18.57 14.77
N ASN A 72 -1.47 -18.18 15.78
CA ASN A 72 -2.03 -17.47 16.93
C ASN A 72 -2.76 -16.19 16.46
N PRO A 73 -3.88 -15.81 17.08
CA PRO A 73 -4.58 -14.57 16.73
C PRO A 73 -3.61 -13.39 16.63
N THR A 74 -3.61 -12.72 15.48
CA THR A 74 -2.61 -11.71 15.13
C THR A 74 -3.27 -10.56 14.38
N THR A 75 -2.87 -9.32 14.67
CA THR A 75 -3.23 -8.15 13.87
C THR A 75 -1.97 -7.54 13.29
N VAL A 76 -1.99 -7.28 11.98
CA VAL A 76 -0.87 -6.64 11.26
C VAL A 76 -1.34 -5.45 10.46
N MET A 77 -0.40 -4.55 10.18
CA MET A 77 -0.59 -3.48 9.21
C MET A 77 -0.41 -4.05 7.81
N VAL A 78 -1.32 -3.70 6.90
CA VAL A 78 -1.29 -4.16 5.51
C VAL A 78 -1.14 -2.99 4.55
N VAL A 79 -0.47 -3.28 3.44
CA VAL A 79 -0.56 -2.46 2.24
C VAL A 79 -1.53 -3.15 1.30
N GLY A 80 -2.57 -2.42 0.91
CA GLY A 80 -3.57 -2.87 -0.04
C GLY A 80 -3.20 -2.42 -1.46
N SER A 81 -3.28 -3.33 -2.43
CA SER A 81 -3.20 -3.01 -3.84
C SER A 81 -4.48 -3.43 -4.56
N GLY A 82 -4.95 -2.59 -5.49
CA GLY A 82 -6.20 -2.80 -6.20
C GLY A 82 -7.28 -1.79 -5.86
N SER A 83 -8.39 -1.87 -6.60
CA SER A 83 -9.54 -0.99 -6.44
C SER A 83 -10.74 -1.86 -6.01
N ALA A 84 -11.39 -1.51 -4.89
CA ALA A 84 -12.49 -2.28 -4.33
C ALA A 84 -13.67 -2.48 -5.31
N ASN A 85 -13.69 -1.74 -6.43
CA ASN A 85 -14.78 -1.64 -7.37
C ASN A 85 -14.59 -2.39 -8.70
N ILE A 86 -13.37 -2.74 -9.15
CA ILE A 86 -13.18 -3.23 -10.53
C ILE A 86 -12.73 -4.70 -10.63
N GLU A 87 -11.81 -5.18 -9.77
CA GLU A 87 -11.32 -6.58 -9.83
C GLU A 87 -11.15 -7.27 -8.47
N GLY A 88 -11.31 -6.51 -7.38
CA GLY A 88 -11.00 -6.95 -6.03
C GLY A 88 -9.81 -6.19 -5.42
N VAL A 89 -9.34 -6.69 -4.29
CA VAL A 89 -8.27 -6.08 -3.50
C VAL A 89 -7.34 -7.16 -2.98
N GLU A 90 -6.05 -6.86 -2.98
CA GLU A 90 -5.02 -7.67 -2.35
C GLU A 90 -4.45 -6.91 -1.16
N TYR A 91 -4.33 -7.58 -0.02
CA TYR A 91 -3.67 -7.07 1.17
C TYR A 91 -2.44 -7.90 1.45
N ALA A 92 -1.29 -7.25 1.62
CA ALA A 92 -0.03 -7.92 1.90
C ALA A 92 0.60 -7.41 3.20
N SER A 93 1.20 -8.32 3.96
CA SER A 93 2.01 -8.03 5.14
C SER A 93 2.98 -9.17 5.44
N THR A 94 3.60 -9.15 6.62
CA THR A 94 4.50 -10.19 7.12
C THR A 94 4.11 -10.56 8.55
N VAL A 95 4.00 -11.85 8.83
CA VAL A 95 3.76 -12.41 10.16
C VAL A 95 4.85 -13.45 10.45
N ASN A 96 5.53 -13.35 11.59
CA ASN A 96 6.61 -14.26 11.96
C ASN A 96 7.72 -14.40 10.89
N GLY A 97 8.01 -13.33 10.15
CA GLY A 97 8.98 -13.32 9.06
C GLY A 97 8.51 -14.00 7.77
N GLN A 98 7.26 -14.47 7.71
CA GLN A 98 6.66 -15.09 6.54
C GLN A 98 5.64 -14.15 5.89
N PRO A 99 5.57 -14.09 4.55
CA PRO A 99 4.56 -13.28 3.88
C PRO A 99 3.16 -13.80 4.19
N ILE A 100 2.23 -12.87 4.42
CA ILE A 100 0.80 -13.15 4.50
C ILE A 100 0.07 -12.28 3.48
N ILE A 101 -0.74 -12.92 2.65
CA ILE A 101 -1.44 -12.25 1.54
C ILE A 101 -2.91 -12.64 1.61
N LEU A 102 -3.81 -11.65 1.67
CA LEU A 102 -5.23 -11.84 1.51
C LEU A 102 -5.67 -11.27 0.16
N ASN A 103 -6.15 -12.14 -0.72
CA ASN A 103 -6.72 -11.78 -2.00
C ASN A 103 -8.25 -11.88 -1.92
N ILE A 104 -8.96 -10.79 -2.21
CA ILE A 104 -10.42 -10.74 -2.31
C ILE A 104 -10.79 -10.40 -3.75
N ARG A 105 -11.63 -11.21 -4.39
CA ARG A 105 -12.06 -11.01 -5.80
C ARG A 105 -13.57 -10.90 -5.88
N LYS A 106 -14.05 -10.05 -6.79
CA LYS A 106 -15.49 -9.82 -7.05
C LYS A 106 -16.10 -10.96 -7.85
N ASN A 107 -16.24 -12.11 -7.20
CA ASN A 107 -16.86 -13.32 -7.72
C ASN A 107 -17.80 -13.91 -6.67
N ILE A 108 -18.96 -14.39 -7.09
CA ILE A 108 -19.90 -15.07 -6.20
C ILE A 108 -19.24 -16.31 -5.58
N CYS A 109 -19.34 -16.43 -4.26
CA CYS A 109 -18.80 -17.54 -3.49
C CYS A 109 -19.92 -18.26 -2.74
N ILE A 110 -19.97 -19.58 -2.81
CA ILE A 110 -20.86 -20.40 -1.98
C ILE A 110 -20.02 -21.00 -0.86
N ASP A 111 -20.35 -20.66 0.39
CA ASP A 111 -19.64 -21.19 1.54
C ASP A 111 -20.05 -22.64 1.86
N ASP A 112 -19.37 -23.24 2.84
CA ASP A 112 -19.60 -24.62 3.23
C ASP A 112 -20.99 -24.85 3.87
N ASN A 113 -21.68 -23.79 4.28
CA ASN A 113 -23.07 -23.85 4.77
C ASN A 113 -24.10 -23.66 3.63
N GLY A 114 -23.64 -23.42 2.41
CA GLY A 114 -24.48 -23.16 1.24
C GLY A 114 -24.94 -21.71 1.09
N TYR A 115 -24.41 -20.78 1.89
CA TYR A 115 -24.75 -19.36 1.75
C TYR A 115 -23.97 -18.71 0.61
N GLN A 116 -24.68 -17.86 -0.13
CA GLN A 116 -24.11 -17.07 -1.21
C GLN A 116 -23.49 -15.78 -0.65
N ASN A 117 -22.21 -15.56 -0.95
CA ASN A 117 -21.42 -14.41 -0.57
C ASN A 117 -20.97 -13.63 -1.82
N GLU A 118 -20.73 -12.32 -1.65
CA GLU A 118 -20.40 -11.39 -2.74
C GLU A 118 -19.01 -11.60 -3.35
N PHE A 119 -18.08 -12.16 -2.57
CA PHE A 119 -16.67 -12.26 -2.94
C PHE A 119 -16.08 -13.64 -2.67
N THR A 120 -15.13 -14.05 -3.51
CA THR A 120 -14.20 -15.14 -3.20
C THR A 120 -12.99 -14.56 -2.48
N ALA A 121 -12.44 -15.33 -1.53
CA ALA A 121 -11.24 -14.95 -0.81
C ALA A 121 -10.19 -16.06 -0.83
N THR A 122 -8.93 -15.65 -0.85
CA THR A 122 -7.78 -16.54 -0.76
C THR A 122 -6.78 -15.95 0.25
N LEU A 123 -6.53 -16.70 1.33
CA LEU A 123 -5.47 -16.38 2.29
C LEU A 123 -4.25 -17.24 1.98
N SER A 124 -3.10 -16.61 1.82
CA SER A 124 -1.81 -17.30 1.65
C SER A 124 -0.89 -16.98 2.82
N TYR A 125 -0.29 -18.01 3.42
CA TYR A 125 0.67 -17.90 4.52
C TYR A 125 1.63 -19.09 4.52
N ALA A 126 2.94 -18.83 4.65
CA ALA A 126 3.99 -19.85 4.69
C ALA A 126 3.87 -20.89 3.55
N ASP A 127 3.78 -20.41 2.31
CA ASP A 127 3.63 -21.17 1.06
C ASP A 127 2.37 -22.05 0.96
N LYS A 128 1.41 -21.87 1.87
CA LYS A 128 0.10 -22.52 1.82
C LYS A 128 -0.98 -21.53 1.43
N THR A 129 -2.01 -22.06 0.78
CA THR A 129 -3.14 -21.28 0.28
C THR A 129 -4.44 -21.86 0.82
N TYR A 130 -5.28 -21.00 1.35
CA TYR A 130 -6.55 -21.31 1.99
C TYR A 130 -7.66 -20.56 1.25
N GLN A 131 -8.61 -21.31 0.70
CA GLN A 131 -9.74 -20.75 -0.03
C GLN A 131 -10.88 -20.41 0.93
N GLY A 132 -11.67 -19.42 0.56
CA GLY A 132 -12.77 -18.92 1.37
C GLY A 132 -13.70 -17.98 0.61
N CYS A 133 -14.64 -17.42 1.35
CA CYS A 133 -15.54 -16.36 0.87
C CYS A 133 -15.21 -15.05 1.62
N ALA A 134 -15.72 -13.94 1.09
CA ALA A 134 -15.70 -12.67 1.79
C ALA A 134 -16.99 -11.88 1.60
N VAL A 135 -17.22 -10.97 2.54
CA VAL A 135 -18.33 -10.00 2.56
C VAL A 135 -17.79 -8.61 2.85
N THR A 136 -18.54 -7.59 2.42
CA THR A 136 -18.24 -6.21 2.79
C THR A 136 -18.54 -5.98 4.28
N GLY A 137 -17.70 -5.19 4.94
CA GLY A 137 -17.85 -4.79 6.34
C GLY A 137 -16.91 -5.54 7.29
N ALA A 138 -16.50 -4.86 8.36
CA ALA A 138 -15.75 -5.46 9.46
C ALA A 138 -16.74 -6.08 10.46
N ILE A 139 -17.06 -7.35 10.25
CA ILE A 139 -17.91 -8.12 11.18
C ILE A 139 -16.99 -8.70 12.23
N GLU A 140 -16.93 -8.12 13.44
CA GLU A 140 -15.99 -8.53 14.52
C GLU A 140 -16.34 -9.88 15.17
N THR A 141 -17.60 -10.31 15.11
CA THR A 141 -18.04 -11.59 15.68
C THR A 141 -18.10 -12.67 14.60
N ALA A 142 -17.56 -13.86 14.89
CA ALA A 142 -17.88 -15.03 14.08
C ALA A 142 -19.40 -15.24 14.13
N LEU A 143 -20.05 -15.36 12.97
CA LEU A 143 -21.46 -15.78 12.92
C LEU A 143 -21.51 -17.21 13.43
N THR A 144 -22.04 -17.38 14.64
CA THR A 144 -22.28 -18.68 15.29
C THR A 144 -23.45 -19.41 14.67
#